data_AF-A0A2M4ARZ6-F1
#
_entry.id   AF-A0A2M4ARZ6-F1
#
_cell.length_a   1.000
_cell.length_b   1.000
_cell.length_c   1.000
_cell.angle_alpha   90.00
_cell.angle_beta   90.00
_cell.angle_gamma   90.00
#
_symmetry.space_group_name_H-M   'P 1'
#
loop_
_entity.id
_entity.type
_entity.pdbx_description
1 polymer ?
#
loop_
_entity_poly.entity_id
_entity_poly.type
_entity_poly.pdbx_seq_one_letter_code
_entity_poly.pdbx_strand_id
1 'polypeptide(L)'
;MSAWYGVAGSRCILLLLVVACTLPRGIQSNPAGRKCLIARDELSSLIDLLSNMEVSYEEYSEEEFEEDTLDDTNAPSCSNKLNKIRTSVRELHKNYQILKRIPQDDPISNYRMSKYRYESKLRDLNQTLSALVPQVSNQNLTALNQLRRKVKEVEIQLARSVNNLQKQREETAKELSRTVIAKINAKSVDAAIAEFKALALRSDDPFRMIVPQVYRGRDDEAAKMIDFLEAVDFNDRPIGGYEKLVDAMIIEDKLRGDNAVRILKDIQAIIMARVGQQHERAVALLKRFRSKAH
;
A
#
# COMPACT_ATOMS: atom_id res chain seq x y z
N MET A 1 -12.25 77.57 -28.57
CA MET A 1 -13.08 76.92 -29.61
C MET A 1 -12.29 75.72 -30.10
N SER A 2 -12.54 74.52 -29.55
CA SER A 2 -13.47 73.48 -30.06
C SER A 2 -12.99 72.89 -31.39
N ALA A 3 -12.83 71.58 -31.60
CA ALA A 3 -13.27 70.40 -30.88
C ALA A 3 -12.32 69.23 -31.18
N TRP A 4 -11.99 68.46 -30.15
CA TRP A 4 -11.36 67.13 -30.24
C TRP A 4 -12.29 66.17 -29.52
N TYR A 5 -13.25 65.56 -30.20
CA TYR A 5 -13.96 64.37 -29.72
C TYR A 5 -14.66 63.71 -30.92
N GLY A 6 -14.50 62.40 -31.06
CA GLY A 6 -15.53 61.60 -31.73
C GLY A 6 -15.13 60.71 -32.89
N VAL A 7 -14.06 59.90 -32.79
CA VAL A 7 -14.01 58.63 -33.54
C VAL A 7 -13.28 57.53 -32.73
N ALA A 8 -13.71 57.31 -31.49
CA ALA A 8 -13.26 56.16 -30.68
C ALA A 8 -14.41 55.37 -30.04
N GLY A 9 -15.65 55.87 -30.12
CA GLY A 9 -16.83 55.24 -29.49
C GLY A 9 -17.53 54.16 -30.32
N SER A 10 -17.24 54.04 -31.63
CA SER A 10 -18.01 53.14 -32.52
C SER A 10 -17.36 51.76 -32.76
N ARG A 11 -16.10 51.57 -32.34
CA ARG A 11 -15.40 50.27 -32.48
C ARG A 11 -15.46 49.38 -31.23
N CYS A 12 -15.83 49.93 -30.06
CA CYS A 12 -16.04 49.12 -28.85
C CYS A 12 -17.44 48.52 -28.75
N ILE A 13 -18.46 49.11 -29.38
CA ILE A 13 -19.84 48.59 -29.33
C ILE A 13 -20.01 47.37 -30.26
N LEU A 14 -19.31 47.35 -31.40
CA LEU A 14 -19.36 46.20 -32.33
C LEU A 14 -18.56 44.99 -31.84
N LEU A 15 -17.51 45.18 -31.03
CA LEU A 15 -16.79 44.06 -30.41
C LEU A 15 -17.55 43.42 -29.23
N LEU A 16 -18.40 44.18 -28.54
CA LEU A 16 -19.27 43.62 -27.48
C LEU A 16 -20.47 42.83 -28.03
N LEU A 17 -20.94 43.15 -29.25
CA LEU A 17 -22.04 42.41 -29.90
C LEU A 17 -21.59 41.09 -30.56
N VAL A 18 -20.32 40.99 -31.00
CA VAL A 18 -19.81 39.73 -31.58
C VAL A 18 -19.42 38.71 -30.49
N VAL A 19 -18.99 39.16 -29.31
CA VAL A 19 -18.72 38.25 -28.17
C VAL A 19 -20.01 37.74 -27.51
N ALA A 20 -21.14 38.43 -27.69
CA ALA A 20 -22.44 37.96 -27.21
C ALA A 20 -23.06 36.85 -28.08
N CYS A 21 -22.60 36.65 -29.32
CA CYS A 21 -23.18 35.69 -30.27
C CYS A 21 -22.33 34.43 -30.53
N THR A 22 -21.13 34.33 -29.97
CA THR A 22 -20.33 33.09 -29.98
C THR A 22 -20.20 32.44 -28.61
N LEU A 23 -21.04 32.85 -27.64
CA LEU A 23 -21.28 32.04 -26.46
C LEU A 23 -22.09 30.81 -26.90
N PRO A 24 -21.60 29.59 -26.68
CA PRO A 24 -22.39 28.40 -26.91
C PRO A 24 -23.66 28.50 -26.07
N ARG A 25 -24.81 28.54 -26.76
CA ARG A 25 -26.12 28.22 -26.17
C ARG A 25 -26.01 26.82 -25.57
N GLY A 26 -25.77 26.77 -24.27
CA GLY A 26 -25.52 25.51 -23.59
C GLY A 26 -24.85 25.61 -22.24
N ILE A 27 -25.01 26.73 -21.50
CA ILE A 27 -25.05 26.57 -20.04
C ILE A 27 -26.42 25.96 -19.78
N GLN A 28 -26.50 24.63 -19.91
CA GLN A 28 -27.34 23.88 -19.00
C GLN A 28 -26.93 24.39 -17.63
N SER A 29 -27.78 25.20 -17.02
CA SER A 29 -27.78 25.34 -15.58
C SER A 29 -27.66 23.91 -15.08
N ASN A 30 -26.57 23.60 -14.37
CA ASN A 30 -26.54 22.41 -13.54
C ASN A 30 -27.86 22.47 -12.78
N PRO A 31 -28.79 21.52 -12.98
CA PRO A 31 -30.10 21.61 -12.34
C PRO A 31 -29.78 21.78 -10.87
N ALA A 32 -30.26 22.87 -10.26
CA ALA A 32 -30.02 23.19 -8.86
C ALA A 32 -30.16 21.88 -8.09
N GLY A 33 -29.02 21.33 -7.65
CA GLY A 33 -28.94 19.92 -7.29
C GLY A 33 -30.03 19.66 -6.28
N ARG A 34 -31.03 18.83 -6.63
CA ARG A 34 -32.12 18.49 -5.72
C ARG A 34 -31.45 17.99 -4.45
N LYS A 35 -31.47 18.83 -3.41
CA LYS A 35 -30.91 18.49 -2.11
C LYS A 35 -31.73 17.31 -1.62
N CYS A 36 -31.10 16.14 -1.51
CA CYS A 36 -31.85 14.97 -1.11
C CYS A 36 -32.05 15.00 0.41
N LEU A 37 -33.19 14.44 0.81
CA LEU A 37 -33.51 14.19 2.20
C LEU A 37 -33.10 12.75 2.49
N ILE A 38 -32.22 12.58 3.48
CA ILE A 38 -31.78 11.30 4.01
C ILE A 38 -32.58 11.07 5.28
N ALA A 39 -33.17 9.89 5.45
CA ALA A 39 -33.85 9.55 6.68
C ALA A 39 -32.84 9.49 7.84
N ARG A 40 -33.19 10.12 8.97
CA ARG A 40 -32.29 10.23 10.13
C ARG A 40 -31.90 8.85 10.68
N ASP A 41 -32.80 7.89 10.55
CA ASP A 41 -32.66 6.52 11.04
C ASP A 41 -31.62 5.73 10.23
N GLU A 42 -31.59 5.92 8.90
CA GLU A 42 -30.58 5.30 8.02
C GLU A 42 -29.17 5.76 8.36
N LEU A 43 -29.02 7.04 8.72
CA LEU A 43 -27.74 7.60 9.08
C LEU A 43 -27.31 7.18 10.49
N SER A 44 -28.25 7.03 11.43
CA SER A 44 -27.97 6.50 12.77
C SER A 44 -27.51 5.04 12.71
N SER A 45 -28.14 4.21 11.88
CA SER A 45 -27.73 2.82 11.62
C SER A 45 -26.30 2.72 11.09
N LEU A 46 -25.88 3.64 10.21
CA LEU A 46 -24.50 3.75 9.72
C LEU A 46 -23.50 4.16 10.81
N ILE A 47 -23.90 5.06 11.70
CA ILE A 47 -23.09 5.50 12.85
C ILE A 47 -22.93 4.34 13.85
N ASP A 48 -23.97 3.56 14.11
CA ASP A 48 -23.92 2.41 15.02
C ASP A 48 -23.05 1.28 14.46
N LEU A 49 -23.14 1.01 13.16
CA LEU A 49 -22.24 0.08 12.44
C LEU A 49 -20.77 0.49 12.60
N LEU A 50 -20.46 1.78 12.52
CA LEU A 50 -19.10 2.28 12.72
C LEU A 50 -18.68 2.30 14.20
N SER A 51 -19.63 2.41 15.12
CA SER A 51 -19.34 2.46 16.57
C SER A 51 -19.02 1.09 17.14
N ASN A 52 -19.44 0.01 16.49
CA ASN A 52 -19.29 -1.38 16.96
C ASN A 52 -18.19 -2.17 16.20
N MET A 53 -17.19 -1.51 15.62
CA MET A 53 -16.16 -2.21 14.83
C MET A 53 -15.22 -3.14 15.61
N GLU A 54 -15.19 -3.01 16.94
CA GLU A 54 -14.40 -3.88 17.82
C GLU A 54 -15.10 -5.21 18.12
N VAL A 55 -16.42 -5.30 17.94
CA VAL A 55 -17.19 -6.53 18.14
C VAL A 55 -16.97 -7.46 16.95
N SER A 56 -16.75 -8.76 17.23
CA SER A 56 -16.62 -9.80 16.21
C SER A 56 -17.89 -9.83 15.37
N TYR A 57 -17.78 -9.69 14.04
CA TYR A 57 -18.87 -9.98 13.11
C TYR A 57 -19.03 -11.51 13.05
N GLU A 58 -19.56 -12.09 14.11
CA GLU A 58 -20.11 -13.43 14.10
C GLU A 58 -21.61 -13.26 13.89
N GLU A 59 -22.12 -13.80 12.79
CA GLU A 59 -23.55 -13.90 12.47
C GLU A 59 -24.29 -12.57 12.26
N TYR A 60 -24.09 -11.95 11.10
CA TYR A 60 -25.27 -11.54 10.33
C TYR A 60 -25.31 -12.48 9.13
N SER A 61 -26.39 -13.25 9.05
CA SER A 61 -26.69 -14.15 7.94
C SER A 61 -26.29 -13.51 6.61
N GLU A 62 -25.70 -14.32 5.74
CA GLU A 62 -25.74 -14.10 4.30
C GLU A 62 -27.21 -14.17 3.86
N GLU A 63 -28.01 -13.19 4.28
CA GLU A 63 -29.11 -12.75 3.43
C GLU A 63 -28.42 -12.03 2.28
N GLU A 64 -28.15 -12.85 1.26
CA GLU A 64 -28.08 -12.48 -0.13
C GLU A 64 -29.29 -11.56 -0.40
N PHE A 65 -29.11 -10.26 -0.12
CA PHE A 65 -30.07 -9.26 -0.50
C PHE A 65 -30.01 -9.26 -2.03
N GLU A 66 -31.00 -9.93 -2.62
CA GLU A 66 -31.36 -9.76 -4.02
C GLU A 66 -31.26 -8.26 -4.33
N GLU A 67 -30.49 -7.97 -5.37
CA GLU A 67 -30.41 -6.67 -5.98
C GLU A 67 -31.83 -6.30 -6.44
N ASP A 68 -32.60 -5.68 -5.55
CA ASP A 68 -33.96 -5.25 -5.82
C ASP A 68 -33.84 -4.07 -6.80
N THR A 69 -33.78 -4.44 -8.08
CA THR A 69 -33.73 -3.58 -9.25
C THR A 69 -35.12 -3.03 -9.51
N LEU A 70 -35.73 -2.41 -8.50
CA LEU A 70 -36.87 -1.54 -8.72
C LEU A 70 -36.34 -0.16 -9.09
N ASP A 71 -36.17 -0.01 -10.40
CA ASP A 71 -35.87 1.22 -11.13
C ASP A 71 -37.02 2.23 -10.96
N ASP A 72 -37.17 2.78 -9.75
CA ASP A 72 -38.08 3.87 -9.47
C ASP A 72 -37.41 5.18 -9.86
N THR A 73 -37.65 5.56 -11.11
CA THR A 73 -36.87 6.50 -11.93
C THR A 73 -36.94 7.96 -11.47
N ASN A 74 -37.52 8.25 -10.30
CA ASN A 74 -37.74 9.62 -9.82
C ASN A 74 -37.17 9.96 -8.43
N ALA A 75 -36.40 9.07 -7.78
CA ALA A 75 -35.67 9.39 -6.54
C ALA A 75 -34.24 8.76 -6.40
N PRO A 76 -33.24 9.00 -7.28
CA PRO A 76 -32.25 7.94 -7.53
C PRO A 76 -30.75 8.22 -7.27
N SER A 77 -30.31 9.30 -6.59
CA SER A 77 -28.85 9.53 -6.37
C SER A 77 -28.34 9.31 -4.95
N CYS A 78 -29.09 9.75 -3.93
CA CYS A 78 -28.60 9.71 -2.55
C CYS A 78 -28.80 8.38 -1.84
N SER A 79 -29.98 7.75 -1.99
CA SER A 79 -30.23 6.41 -1.41
C SER A 79 -29.22 5.39 -1.94
N ASN A 80 -28.99 5.40 -3.26
CA ASN A 80 -27.96 4.59 -3.91
C ASN A 80 -26.55 4.88 -3.37
N LYS A 81 -26.18 6.14 -3.11
CA LYS A 81 -24.90 6.48 -2.50
C LYS A 81 -24.81 6.05 -1.03
N LEU A 82 -25.90 6.13 -0.27
CA LEU A 82 -25.96 5.67 1.11
C LEU A 82 -25.85 4.16 1.22
N ASN A 83 -26.50 3.41 0.32
CA ASN A 83 -26.33 1.97 0.23
C ASN A 83 -24.89 1.61 -0.13
N LYS A 84 -24.25 2.32 -1.07
CA LYS A 84 -22.81 2.16 -1.35
C LYS A 84 -21.94 2.43 -0.13
N ILE A 85 -22.25 3.46 0.66
CA ILE A 85 -21.54 3.75 1.92
C ILE A 85 -21.74 2.60 2.91
N ARG A 86 -22.97 2.08 3.08
CA ARG A 86 -23.28 0.97 3.98
C ARG A 86 -22.52 -0.30 3.61
N THR A 87 -22.52 -0.69 2.34
CA THR A 87 -21.73 -1.83 1.84
C THR A 87 -20.25 -1.58 2.07
N SER A 88 -19.76 -0.37 1.83
CA SER A 88 -18.36 -0.03 2.04
C SER A 88 -17.92 -0.10 3.50
N VAL A 89 -18.78 0.31 4.44
CA VAL A 89 -18.54 0.21 5.88
C VAL A 89 -18.49 -1.26 6.32
N ARG A 90 -19.43 -2.10 5.86
CA ARG A 90 -19.43 -3.54 6.18
C ARG A 90 -18.19 -4.25 5.66
N GLU A 91 -17.81 -3.99 4.41
CA GLU A 91 -16.57 -4.52 3.83
C GLU A 91 -15.32 -4.02 4.57
N LEU A 92 -15.30 -2.75 4.99
CA LEU A 92 -14.21 -2.19 5.78
C LEU A 92 -14.05 -2.93 7.12
N HIS A 93 -15.16 -3.21 7.82
CA HIS A 93 -15.17 -3.98 9.05
C HIS A 93 -14.69 -5.41 8.82
N LYS A 94 -15.18 -6.10 7.78
CA LYS A 94 -14.72 -7.44 7.40
C LYS A 94 -13.21 -7.47 7.12
N ASN A 95 -12.71 -6.54 6.32
CA ASN A 95 -11.29 -6.43 5.99
C ASN A 95 -10.44 -6.13 7.23
N TYR A 96 -10.95 -5.33 8.17
CA TYR A 96 -10.27 -5.06 9.44
C TYR A 96 -10.16 -6.31 10.31
N GLN A 97 -11.25 -7.07 10.47
CA GLN A 97 -11.25 -8.30 11.27
C GLN A 97 -10.31 -9.34 10.65
N ILE A 98 -10.30 -9.48 9.33
CA ILE A 98 -9.32 -10.32 8.62
C ILE A 98 -7.91 -9.86 8.96
N LEU A 99 -7.57 -8.58 8.76
CA LEU A 99 -6.23 -8.04 9.02
C LEU A 99 -5.77 -8.27 10.47
N LYS A 100 -6.67 -8.14 11.45
CA LYS A 100 -6.39 -8.38 12.87
C LYS A 100 -6.17 -9.87 13.18
N ARG A 101 -6.87 -10.76 12.48
CA ARG A 101 -6.78 -12.21 12.67
C ARG A 101 -5.57 -12.85 12.00
N ILE A 102 -4.86 -12.14 11.09
CA ILE A 102 -3.66 -12.68 10.42
C ILE A 102 -2.59 -12.98 11.48
N PRO A 103 -2.26 -14.27 11.70
CA PRO A 103 -1.27 -14.68 12.68
C PRO A 103 0.11 -14.05 12.40
N GLN A 104 0.93 -13.83 13.43
CA GLN A 104 2.26 -13.22 13.26
C GLN A 104 3.24 -14.11 12.47
N ASP A 105 2.96 -15.41 12.44
CA ASP A 105 3.67 -16.45 11.70
C ASP A 105 3.24 -16.57 10.23
N ASP A 106 2.15 -15.91 9.82
CA ASP A 106 1.77 -15.86 8.41
C ASP A 106 2.75 -15.03 7.57
N PRO A 107 2.90 -15.38 6.27
CA PRO A 107 3.70 -14.63 5.32
C PRO A 107 3.39 -13.13 5.30
N ILE A 108 4.44 -12.30 5.27
CA ILE A 108 4.34 -10.83 5.24
C ILE A 108 3.53 -10.32 4.03
N SER A 109 3.51 -11.08 2.92
CA SER A 109 2.70 -10.79 1.74
C SER A 109 1.19 -10.80 2.04
N ASN A 110 0.70 -11.75 2.85
CA ASN A 110 -0.71 -11.86 3.23
C ASN A 110 -1.14 -10.64 4.05
N TYR A 111 -0.28 -10.23 4.99
CA TYR A 111 -0.49 -9.02 5.78
C TYR A 111 -0.55 -7.77 4.89
N ARG A 112 0.39 -7.61 3.96
CA ARG A 112 0.43 -6.45 3.04
C ARG A 112 -0.78 -6.39 2.13
N MET A 113 -1.17 -7.51 1.56
CA MET A 113 -2.33 -7.56 0.68
C MET A 113 -3.61 -7.19 1.44
N SER A 114 -3.77 -7.69 2.67
CA SER A 114 -4.92 -7.38 3.51
C SER A 114 -4.92 -5.91 3.97
N LYS A 115 -3.75 -5.37 4.34
CA LYS A 115 -3.57 -3.94 4.64
C LYS A 115 -3.95 -3.08 3.43
N TYR A 116 -3.49 -3.43 2.24
CA TYR A 116 -3.82 -2.72 1.00
C TYR A 116 -5.31 -2.73 0.69
N ARG A 117 -5.97 -3.90 0.78
CA ARG A 117 -7.43 -4.03 0.57
C ARG A 117 -8.21 -3.13 1.52
N TYR A 118 -7.79 -3.13 2.79
CA TYR A 118 -8.38 -2.26 3.80
C TYR A 118 -8.17 -0.76 3.46
N GLU A 119 -6.93 -0.34 3.20
CA GLU A 119 -6.58 1.07 2.91
C GLU A 119 -7.28 1.59 1.65
N SER A 120 -7.40 0.74 0.63
CA SER A 120 -8.16 1.07 -0.58
C SER A 120 -9.63 1.32 -0.25
N LYS A 121 -10.26 0.42 0.51
CA LYS A 121 -11.69 0.58 0.86
C LYS A 121 -11.96 1.80 1.73
N LEU A 122 -11.04 2.13 2.64
CA LEU A 122 -11.14 3.36 3.44
C LEU A 122 -11.07 4.61 2.55
N ARG A 123 -10.18 4.61 1.55
CA ARG A 123 -10.06 5.70 0.57
C ARG A 123 -11.36 5.87 -0.22
N ASP A 124 -11.93 4.77 -0.69
CA ASP A 124 -13.19 4.76 -1.46
C ASP A 124 -14.36 5.27 -0.61
N LEU A 125 -14.43 4.87 0.66
CA LEU A 125 -15.43 5.35 1.62
C LEU A 125 -15.31 6.87 1.83
N ASN A 126 -14.10 7.37 2.05
CA ASN A 126 -13.84 8.80 2.22
C ASN A 126 -14.20 9.62 0.97
N GLN A 127 -13.92 9.10 -0.22
CA GLN A 127 -14.31 9.73 -1.49
C GLN A 127 -15.82 9.75 -1.66
N THR A 128 -16.50 8.63 -1.39
CA THR A 128 -17.96 8.52 -1.51
C THR A 128 -18.68 9.46 -0.52
N LEU A 129 -18.19 9.55 0.71
CA LEU A 129 -18.69 10.50 1.71
C LEU A 129 -18.48 11.96 1.27
N SER A 130 -17.30 12.28 0.74
CA SER A 130 -17.00 13.64 0.26
C SER A 130 -17.89 14.03 -0.92
N ALA A 131 -18.23 13.08 -1.80
CA ALA A 131 -19.15 13.28 -2.93
C ALA A 131 -20.63 13.38 -2.52
N LEU A 132 -20.99 12.96 -1.30
CA LEU A 132 -22.35 13.07 -0.76
C LEU A 132 -22.59 14.43 -0.09
N VAL A 133 -21.55 15.03 0.53
CA VAL A 133 -21.62 16.34 1.23
C VAL A 133 -22.34 17.44 0.43
N PRO A 134 -22.00 17.73 -0.85
CA PRO A 134 -22.63 18.84 -1.58
C PRO A 134 -24.09 18.58 -2.00
N GLN A 135 -24.58 17.34 -1.85
CA GLN A 135 -25.88 16.90 -2.36
C GLN A 135 -26.97 16.81 -1.28
N VAL A 136 -26.61 17.08 -0.02
CA VAL A 136 -27.47 16.87 1.15
C VAL A 136 -27.97 18.21 1.70
N SER A 137 -29.21 18.22 2.20
CA SER A 137 -29.83 19.43 2.77
C SER A 137 -29.17 19.87 4.09
N ASN A 138 -29.30 21.16 4.45
CA ASN A 138 -28.66 21.72 5.65
C ASN A 138 -29.14 21.07 6.96
N GLN A 139 -30.32 20.46 6.99
CA GLN A 139 -30.85 19.75 8.17
C GLN A 139 -30.10 18.41 8.42
N ASN A 140 -29.59 17.78 7.36
CA ASN A 140 -28.88 16.50 7.43
C ASN A 140 -27.35 16.66 7.50
N LEU A 141 -26.84 17.90 7.35
CA LEU A 141 -25.41 18.21 7.46
C LEU A 141 -24.82 17.85 8.84
N THR A 142 -25.57 18.06 9.93
CA THR A 142 -25.07 17.76 11.28
C THR A 142 -24.81 16.26 11.45
N ALA A 143 -25.76 15.44 11.02
CA ALA A 143 -25.66 13.99 11.12
C ALA A 143 -24.58 13.46 10.15
N LEU A 144 -24.49 14.00 8.93
CA LEU A 144 -23.43 13.65 7.98
C LEU A 144 -22.03 14.05 8.47
N ASN A 145 -21.92 15.18 9.17
CA ASN A 145 -20.68 15.58 9.84
C ASN A 145 -20.34 14.67 11.03
N GLN A 146 -21.34 14.16 11.76
CA GLN A 146 -21.11 13.14 12.80
C GLN A 146 -20.59 11.83 12.18
N LEU A 147 -21.17 11.38 11.06
CA LEU A 147 -20.70 10.21 10.32
C LEU A 147 -19.25 10.40 9.86
N ARG A 148 -18.90 11.57 9.30
CA ARG A 148 -17.53 11.92 8.90
C ARG A 148 -16.56 11.92 10.08
N ARG A 149 -16.97 12.45 11.25
CA ARG A 149 -16.17 12.43 12.47
C ARG A 149 -15.91 11.00 12.93
N LYS A 150 -16.92 10.12 12.87
CA LYS A 150 -16.76 8.71 13.22
C LYS A 150 -15.88 7.93 12.25
N VAL A 151 -16.05 8.11 10.94
CA VAL A 151 -15.14 7.50 9.95
C VAL A 151 -13.69 7.95 10.20
N LYS A 152 -13.47 9.21 10.57
CA LYS A 152 -12.14 9.71 10.93
C LYS A 152 -11.61 9.14 12.25
N GLU A 153 -12.46 8.96 13.26
CA GLU A 153 -12.08 8.32 14.52
C GLU A 153 -11.65 6.86 14.30
N VAL A 154 -12.38 6.14 13.45
CA VAL A 154 -12.08 4.77 13.03
C VAL A 154 -10.76 4.72 12.27
N GLU A 155 -10.54 5.63 11.31
CA GLU A 155 -9.28 5.76 10.60
C GLU A 155 -8.10 5.95 11.58
N ILE A 156 -8.27 6.78 12.61
CA ILE A 156 -7.23 7.02 13.63
C ILE A 156 -7.00 5.77 14.50
N GLN A 157 -8.07 5.14 15.01
CA GLN A 157 -7.96 3.93 15.83
C GLN A 157 -7.31 2.79 15.05
N LEU A 158 -7.69 2.62 13.79
CA LEU A 158 -7.07 1.65 12.91
C LEU A 158 -5.62 1.99 12.60
N ALA A 159 -5.30 3.24 12.25
CA ALA A 159 -3.93 3.63 11.99
C ALA A 159 -3.04 3.25 13.18
N ARG A 160 -3.54 3.39 14.42
CA ARG A 160 -2.86 2.90 15.64
C ARG A 160 -2.74 1.38 15.66
N SER A 161 -3.82 0.63 15.43
CA SER A 161 -3.79 -0.84 15.45
C SER A 161 -2.86 -1.43 14.37
N VAL A 162 -2.95 -0.94 13.13
CA VAL A 162 -2.09 -1.37 12.01
C VAL A 162 -0.64 -1.00 12.27
N ASN A 163 -0.37 0.18 12.82
CA ASN A 163 0.99 0.56 13.20
C ASN A 163 1.53 -0.32 14.35
N ASN A 164 0.70 -0.68 15.32
CA ASN A 164 1.11 -1.58 16.40
C ASN A 164 1.43 -2.99 15.87
N LEU A 165 0.57 -3.54 15.02
CA LEU A 165 0.81 -4.84 14.37
C LEU A 165 2.07 -4.81 13.50
N GLN A 166 2.27 -3.73 12.75
CA GLN A 166 3.47 -3.55 11.94
C GLN A 166 4.73 -3.46 12.82
N LYS A 167 4.69 -2.69 13.91
CA LYS A 167 5.81 -2.59 14.87
C LYS A 167 6.18 -3.94 15.47
N GLN A 168 5.18 -4.70 15.92
CA GLN A 168 5.42 -6.05 16.47
C GLN A 168 6.10 -6.95 15.45
N ARG A 169 5.62 -6.97 14.20
CA ARG A 169 6.25 -7.76 13.13
C ARG A 169 7.68 -7.31 12.84
N GLU A 170 7.94 -6.00 12.82
CA GLU A 170 9.29 -5.45 12.64
C GLU A 170 10.23 -5.81 13.80
N GLU A 171 9.73 -5.80 15.04
CA GLU A 171 10.47 -6.22 16.23
C GLU A 171 10.82 -7.71 16.18
N THR A 172 9.85 -8.57 15.87
CA THR A 172 10.09 -10.00 15.68
C THR A 172 11.07 -10.28 14.54
N ALA A 173 10.95 -9.59 13.39
CA ALA A 173 11.90 -9.73 12.30
C ALA A 173 13.32 -9.30 12.72
N LYS A 174 13.45 -8.24 13.54
CA LYS A 174 14.74 -7.84 14.11
C LYS A 174 15.32 -8.90 15.04
N GLU A 175 14.53 -9.49 15.92
CA GLU A 175 14.98 -10.55 16.83
C GLU A 175 15.42 -11.80 16.08
N LEU A 176 14.64 -12.25 15.09
CA LEU A 176 15.02 -13.37 14.22
C LEU A 176 16.30 -13.05 13.44
N SER A 177 16.42 -11.83 12.90
CA SER A 177 17.65 -11.44 12.19
C SER A 177 18.89 -11.51 13.09
N ARG A 178 18.81 -11.07 14.36
CA ARG A 178 19.91 -11.21 15.33
C ARG A 178 20.28 -12.67 15.57
N THR A 179 19.29 -13.56 15.63
CA THR A 179 19.51 -15.00 15.81
C THR A 179 20.24 -15.59 14.59
N VAL A 180 19.77 -15.30 13.37
CA VAL A 180 20.43 -15.72 12.12
C VAL A 180 21.88 -15.23 12.09
N ILE A 181 22.11 -13.93 12.37
CA ILE A 181 23.45 -13.33 12.39
C ILE A 181 24.36 -14.05 13.42
N ALA A 182 23.86 -14.33 14.62
CA ALA A 182 24.63 -15.03 15.64
C ALA A 182 25.02 -16.45 15.19
N LYS A 183 24.12 -17.18 14.52
CA LYS A 183 24.38 -18.52 13.98
C LYS A 183 25.39 -18.50 12.83
N ILE A 184 25.30 -17.54 11.91
CA ILE A 184 26.29 -17.33 10.85
C ILE A 184 27.67 -17.05 11.45
N ASN A 185 27.75 -16.15 12.44
CA ASN A 185 29.00 -15.81 13.12
C ASN A 185 29.62 -17.01 13.85
N ALA A 186 28.79 -17.90 14.39
CA ALA A 186 29.21 -19.15 15.03
C ALA A 186 29.52 -20.28 14.02
N LYS A 187 29.46 -20.02 12.70
CA LYS A 187 29.63 -21.02 11.62
C LYS A 187 28.65 -22.20 11.71
N SER A 188 27.49 -21.99 12.33
CA SER A 188 26.42 -22.97 12.42
C SER A 188 25.44 -22.76 11.27
N VAL A 189 25.85 -23.17 10.07
CA VAL A 189 25.14 -22.85 8.82
C VAL A 189 23.72 -23.45 8.79
N ASP A 190 23.56 -24.74 9.07
CA ASP A 190 22.24 -25.39 9.03
C ASP A 190 21.23 -24.76 10.00
N ALA A 191 21.70 -24.40 11.20
CA ALA A 191 20.88 -23.70 12.17
C ALA A 191 20.54 -22.27 11.71
N ALA A 192 21.47 -21.58 11.06
CA ALA A 192 21.21 -20.27 10.46
C ALA A 192 20.16 -20.35 9.34
N ILE A 193 20.17 -21.41 8.52
CA ILE A 193 19.19 -21.63 7.45
C ILE A 193 17.78 -21.86 8.02
N ALA A 194 17.66 -22.65 9.09
CA ALA A 194 16.36 -22.88 9.75
C ALA A 194 15.74 -21.56 10.24
N GLU A 195 16.53 -20.74 10.93
CA GLU A 195 16.10 -19.41 11.42
C GLU A 195 15.85 -18.43 10.27
N PHE A 196 16.65 -18.52 9.19
CA PHE A 196 16.49 -17.68 8.01
C PHE A 196 15.15 -17.92 7.32
N LYS A 197 14.69 -19.17 7.21
CA LYS A 197 13.36 -19.47 6.66
C LYS A 197 12.25 -18.82 7.48
N ALA A 198 12.36 -18.83 8.81
CA ALA A 198 11.42 -18.14 9.68
C ALA A 198 11.46 -16.61 9.48
N LEU A 199 12.63 -16.03 9.26
CA LEU A 199 12.79 -14.61 8.94
C LEU A 199 12.24 -14.26 7.55
N ALA A 200 12.45 -15.10 6.54
CA ALA A 200 12.00 -14.88 5.17
C ALA A 200 10.47 -14.84 5.04
N LEU A 201 9.75 -15.51 5.94
CA LEU A 201 8.29 -15.38 6.05
C LEU A 201 7.86 -13.99 6.56
N ARG A 202 8.70 -13.31 7.33
CA ARG A 202 8.35 -12.09 8.09
C ARG A 202 9.00 -10.82 7.54
N SER A 203 9.96 -10.95 6.63
CA SER A 203 10.66 -9.84 5.99
C SER A 203 10.73 -10.04 4.49
N ASP A 204 10.44 -8.98 3.74
CA ASP A 204 10.55 -8.94 2.28
C ASP A 204 11.98 -8.99 1.77
N ASP A 205 12.92 -8.45 2.55
CA ASP A 205 14.33 -8.40 2.22
C ASP A 205 15.13 -8.79 3.47
N PRO A 206 15.14 -10.09 3.82
CA PRO A 206 15.82 -10.59 5.01
C PRO A 206 17.34 -10.35 4.92
N PHE A 207 17.90 -10.41 3.71
CA PHE A 207 19.33 -10.19 3.47
C PHE A 207 19.77 -8.76 3.78
N ARG A 208 18.93 -7.75 3.55
CA ARG A 208 19.21 -6.36 3.96
C ARG A 208 19.42 -6.20 5.47
N MET A 209 18.79 -7.06 6.27
CA MET A 209 18.95 -7.03 7.74
C MET A 209 20.21 -7.78 8.19
N ILE A 210 20.56 -8.86 7.50
CA ILE A 210 21.64 -9.79 7.88
C ILE A 210 23.01 -9.31 7.37
N VAL A 211 23.14 -9.07 6.06
CA VAL A 211 24.44 -8.90 5.39
C VAL A 211 25.29 -7.78 6.02
N PRO A 212 24.75 -6.56 6.26
CA PRO A 212 25.55 -5.47 6.85
C PRO A 212 26.01 -5.73 8.29
N GLN A 213 25.37 -6.66 9.00
CA GLN A 213 25.73 -6.98 10.39
C GLN A 213 26.74 -8.13 10.48
N VAL A 214 26.73 -9.04 9.51
CA VAL A 214 27.70 -10.13 9.38
C VAL A 214 29.00 -9.63 8.74
N TYR A 215 28.93 -8.94 7.60
CA TYR A 215 30.10 -8.44 6.88
C TYR A 215 30.38 -6.97 7.22
N ARG A 216 31.55 -6.72 7.82
CA ARG A 216 32.03 -5.40 8.23
C ARG A 216 33.40 -5.08 7.61
N GLY A 217 33.70 -5.68 6.47
CA GLY A 217 34.93 -5.43 5.70
C GLY A 217 36.04 -6.46 5.86
N ARG A 218 35.87 -7.48 6.71
CA ARG A 218 36.91 -8.53 6.90
C ARG A 218 36.68 -9.76 6.03
N ASP A 219 37.77 -10.37 5.58
CA ASP A 219 37.72 -11.53 4.68
C ASP A 219 37.13 -12.78 5.37
N ASP A 220 37.33 -12.95 6.68
CA ASP A 220 36.73 -14.05 7.45
C ASP A 220 35.21 -13.87 7.61
N GLU A 221 34.72 -12.63 7.63
CA GLU A 221 33.30 -12.32 7.68
C GLU A 221 32.63 -12.53 6.32
N ALA A 222 33.31 -12.12 5.24
CA ALA A 222 32.86 -12.42 3.88
C ALA A 222 32.75 -13.93 3.67
N ALA A 223 33.76 -14.70 4.10
CA ALA A 223 33.73 -16.16 4.00
C ALA A 223 32.52 -16.77 4.74
N LYS A 224 32.23 -16.36 5.99
CA LYS A 224 31.05 -16.83 6.74
C LYS A 224 29.74 -16.50 6.02
N MET A 225 29.65 -15.30 5.44
CA MET A 225 28.46 -14.87 4.70
C MET A 225 28.29 -15.69 3.41
N ILE A 226 29.38 -15.96 2.69
CA ILE A 226 29.38 -16.81 1.49
C ILE A 226 28.97 -18.25 1.86
N ASP A 227 29.59 -18.85 2.89
CA ASP A 227 29.25 -20.21 3.35
C ASP A 227 27.74 -20.33 3.66
N PHE A 228 27.15 -19.30 4.26
CA PHE A 228 25.71 -19.25 4.50
C PHE A 228 24.91 -19.12 3.19
N LEU A 229 25.28 -18.21 2.28
CA LEU A 229 24.55 -17.99 1.02
C LEU A 229 24.62 -19.20 0.07
N GLU A 230 25.73 -19.92 0.06
CA GLU A 230 25.91 -21.17 -0.68
C GLU A 230 24.94 -22.26 -0.19
N ALA A 231 24.57 -22.24 1.09
CA ALA A 231 23.66 -23.21 1.70
C ALA A 231 22.17 -22.80 1.62
N VAL A 232 21.86 -21.58 1.20
CA VAL A 232 20.47 -21.11 1.04
C VAL A 232 19.87 -21.72 -0.23
N ASP A 233 18.69 -22.35 -0.09
CA ASP A 233 17.95 -22.93 -1.21
C ASP A 233 17.62 -21.86 -2.26
N PHE A 234 17.71 -22.21 -3.55
CA PHE A 234 17.35 -21.29 -4.63
C PHE A 234 15.94 -20.73 -4.46
N ASN A 235 14.97 -21.48 -3.94
CA ASN A 235 13.61 -20.98 -3.68
C ASN A 235 13.57 -19.79 -2.71
N ASP A 236 14.55 -19.71 -1.81
CA ASP A 236 14.70 -18.64 -0.83
C ASP A 236 15.51 -17.43 -1.35
N ARG A 237 15.82 -17.43 -2.66
CA ARG A 237 16.39 -16.33 -3.43
C ARG A 237 17.75 -15.82 -2.92
N PRO A 238 18.77 -16.68 -2.83
CA PRO A 238 20.10 -16.33 -2.33
C PRO A 238 20.78 -15.19 -3.10
N ILE A 239 20.39 -14.96 -4.37
CA ILE A 239 20.94 -13.85 -5.16
C ILE A 239 20.76 -12.48 -4.48
N GLY A 240 19.70 -12.29 -3.69
CA GLY A 240 19.50 -11.07 -2.92
C GLY A 240 20.60 -10.85 -1.87
N GLY A 241 21.10 -11.92 -1.26
CA GLY A 241 22.23 -11.86 -0.34
C GLY A 241 23.54 -11.53 -1.04
N TYR A 242 23.81 -12.17 -2.18
CA TYR A 242 25.01 -11.87 -2.98
C TYR A 242 25.02 -10.43 -3.49
N GLU A 243 23.87 -9.87 -3.90
CA GLU A 243 23.78 -8.47 -4.30
C GLU A 243 24.23 -7.53 -3.18
N LYS A 244 23.73 -7.72 -1.95
CA LYS A 244 24.09 -6.89 -0.79
C LYS A 244 25.56 -7.08 -0.40
N LEU A 245 26.06 -8.32 -0.46
CA LEU A 245 27.45 -8.61 -0.11
C LEU A 245 28.41 -7.99 -1.12
N VAL A 246 28.14 -8.12 -2.42
CA VAL A 246 28.92 -7.49 -3.48
C VAL A 246 28.89 -5.97 -3.35
N ASP A 247 27.73 -5.37 -3.08
CA ASP A 247 27.63 -3.93 -2.86
C ASP A 247 28.51 -3.45 -1.68
N ALA A 248 28.52 -4.21 -0.58
CA ALA A 248 29.39 -3.91 0.55
C ALA A 248 30.88 -4.13 0.20
N MET A 249 31.23 -5.19 -0.52
CA MET A 249 32.61 -5.45 -0.94
C MET A 249 33.12 -4.43 -1.97
N ILE A 250 32.26 -3.83 -2.79
CA ILE A 250 32.63 -2.71 -3.67
C ILE A 250 33.01 -1.49 -2.84
N ILE A 251 32.22 -1.17 -1.82
CA ILE A 251 32.45 0.00 -0.95
C ILE A 251 33.81 -0.14 -0.23
N GLU A 252 34.16 -1.35 0.19
CA GLU A 252 35.40 -1.65 0.92
C GLU A 252 36.61 -1.95 -0.01
N ASP A 253 36.46 -1.88 -1.34
CA ASP A 253 37.47 -2.29 -2.35
C ASP A 253 38.02 -3.72 -2.13
N LYS A 254 37.11 -4.65 -1.81
CA LYS A 254 37.42 -6.06 -1.46
C LYS A 254 36.99 -7.07 -2.52
N LEU A 255 36.61 -6.65 -3.73
CA LEU A 255 36.22 -7.55 -4.83
C LEU A 255 37.41 -8.28 -5.50
N ARG A 256 38.34 -8.81 -4.71
CA ARG A 256 39.54 -9.53 -5.18
C ARG A 256 39.82 -10.74 -4.29
N GLY A 257 40.65 -11.66 -4.76
CA GLY A 257 41.06 -12.85 -4.00
C GLY A 257 40.02 -13.97 -3.96
N ASP A 258 40.21 -14.92 -3.04
CA ASP A 258 39.47 -16.19 -3.04
C ASP A 258 37.96 -16.02 -2.83
N ASN A 259 37.55 -15.12 -1.94
CA ASN A 259 36.14 -14.81 -1.70
C ASN A 259 35.45 -14.25 -2.96
N ALA A 260 36.14 -13.39 -3.71
CA ALA A 260 35.63 -12.85 -4.97
C ALA A 260 35.44 -13.95 -6.02
N VAL A 261 36.37 -14.91 -6.10
CA VAL A 261 36.27 -16.08 -6.99
C VAL A 261 35.10 -16.98 -6.59
N ARG A 262 34.88 -17.22 -5.29
CA ARG A 262 33.72 -17.99 -4.79
C ARG A 262 32.41 -17.35 -5.21
N ILE A 263 32.23 -16.07 -4.90
CA ILE A 263 31.03 -15.30 -5.29
C ILE A 263 30.78 -15.38 -6.79
N LEU A 264 31.82 -15.26 -7.63
CA LEU A 264 31.68 -15.39 -9.09
C LEU A 264 31.15 -16.77 -9.51
N LYS A 265 31.66 -17.84 -8.91
CA LYS A 265 31.20 -19.21 -9.19
C LYS A 265 29.74 -19.38 -8.81
N ASP A 266 29.33 -18.85 -7.65
CA ASP A 266 27.94 -18.98 -7.19
C ASP A 266 26.97 -18.18 -8.03
N ILE A 267 27.35 -16.95 -8.44
CA ILE A 267 26.57 -16.16 -9.38
C ILE A 267 26.40 -16.93 -10.70
N GLN A 268 27.47 -17.55 -11.22
CA GLN A 268 27.39 -18.37 -12.44
C GLN A 268 26.50 -19.60 -12.25
N ALA A 269 26.57 -20.26 -11.09
CA ALA A 269 25.70 -21.39 -10.77
C ALA A 269 24.22 -20.97 -10.74
N ILE A 270 23.89 -19.82 -10.14
CA ILE A 270 22.52 -19.26 -10.14
C ILE A 270 22.05 -18.96 -11.57
N ILE A 271 22.92 -18.38 -12.41
CA ILE A 271 22.61 -18.12 -13.83
C ILE A 271 22.29 -19.44 -14.56
N MET A 272 23.11 -20.47 -14.34
CA MET A 272 22.94 -21.79 -14.95
C MET A 272 21.68 -22.51 -14.49
N ALA A 273 21.27 -22.33 -13.23
CA ALA A 273 20.04 -22.92 -12.68
C ALA A 273 18.77 -22.35 -13.34
N ARG A 274 18.84 -21.18 -14.00
CA ARG A 274 17.74 -20.54 -14.76
C ARG A 274 16.44 -20.39 -13.96
N VAL A 275 16.54 -20.12 -12.66
CA VAL A 275 15.38 -20.01 -11.76
C VAL A 275 14.77 -18.62 -11.83
N GLY A 276 13.75 -18.46 -12.69
CA GLY A 276 12.88 -17.28 -12.75
C GLY A 276 13.62 -15.94 -12.71
N GLN A 277 13.12 -15.00 -11.90
CA GLN A 277 13.69 -13.66 -11.75
C GLN A 277 15.11 -13.63 -11.16
N GLN A 278 15.63 -14.73 -10.60
CA GLN A 278 17.00 -14.77 -10.11
C GLN A 278 18.01 -14.84 -11.24
N HIS A 279 17.64 -15.43 -12.38
CA HIS A 279 18.52 -15.49 -13.54
C HIS A 279 18.88 -14.07 -14.02
N GLU A 280 17.88 -13.22 -14.24
CA GLU A 280 18.08 -11.84 -14.70
C GLU A 280 18.90 -11.02 -13.70
N ARG A 281 18.57 -11.14 -12.40
CA ARG A 281 19.30 -10.49 -11.32
C ARG A 281 20.74 -10.96 -11.24
N ALA A 282 21.00 -12.26 -11.37
CA ALA A 282 22.35 -12.81 -11.36
C ALA A 282 23.17 -12.37 -12.58
N VAL A 283 22.57 -12.27 -13.76
CA VAL A 283 23.23 -11.70 -14.95
C VAL A 283 23.59 -10.23 -14.71
N ALA A 284 22.68 -9.44 -14.14
CA ALA A 284 22.95 -8.04 -13.80
C ALA A 284 24.07 -7.92 -12.76
N LEU A 285 24.04 -8.76 -11.71
CA LEU A 285 25.07 -8.79 -10.68
C LEU A 285 26.43 -9.18 -11.25
N LEU A 286 26.50 -10.17 -12.16
CA LEU A 286 27.73 -10.58 -12.82
C LEU A 286 28.35 -9.43 -13.64
N LYS A 287 27.52 -8.69 -14.38
CA LYS A 287 27.99 -7.51 -15.14
C LYS A 287 28.57 -6.44 -14.20
N ARG A 288 27.88 -6.16 -13.09
CA ARG A 288 28.33 -5.20 -12.07
C ARG A 288 29.61 -5.66 -11.37
N PHE A 289 29.71 -6.94 -11.04
CA PHE A 289 30.91 -7.52 -10.45
C PHE A 289 32.11 -7.32 -11.37
N ARG A 290 31.98 -7.67 -12.65
CA ARG A 290 33.07 -7.55 -13.64
C ARG A 290 33.52 -6.12 -13.91
N SER A 291 32.62 -5.14 -13.82
CA SER A 291 32.99 -3.73 -14.04
C SER A 291 33.66 -3.08 -12.83
N LYS A 292 33.68 -3.76 -11.67
CA LYS A 292 34.21 -3.23 -10.40
C LYS A 292 35.33 -4.07 -9.80
N ALA A 293 35.49 -5.33 -10.22
CA ALA A 293 36.64 -6.16 -9.90
C ALA A 293 37.83 -5.72 -10.77
N HIS A 294 38.77 -5.01 -10.17
CA HIS A 294 40.06 -4.61 -10.78
C HIS A 294 41.23 -5.25 -10.04
#